data_AF-A0A937Y1W6-F1
#
_entry.id   AF-A0A937Y1W6-F1
#
_cell.length_a   1.000
_cell.length_b   1.000
_cell.length_c   1.000
_cell.angle_alpha   90.00
_cell.angle_beta   90.00
_cell.angle_gamma   90.00
#
_symmetry.space_group_name_H-M   'P 1'
#
loop_
_entity.id
_entity.type
_entity.pdbx_description
1 polymer ?
#
loop_
_entity_poly.entity_id
_entity_poly.type
_entity_poly.pdbx_seq_one_letter_code
_entity_poly.pdbx_strand_id
1 'polypeptide(L)'
;MEGTFPRHELDAHLHSLPELPDAIPYVTSYYEERWGFCLQQRLRESLPEGDYRVFIDTTLQPGSLTLGDLVIPGRSKQEIFVSTYTCHPSMANNEVSGMTVATFLARAILERGTPRFTYRFVFAPETIGPLCYLAAPGRKEHLRRQVLAAFNVTCVGDERGFSLLPSKWGDTLTDRVARHVMHHLCPNYREYTFALDRGSDECQYSSPGVDLPMVSVMRSKYGTFPEYHTSLDDLSLVTGAGLKGSFDVILRCFDALEDGISPLYTTLQAGEPWFSKYGLRSTLGAFKLDMRTILGLGNVMSYADGRHSLLDVAEKMQVPVWELFQYRQALQRVGLLRASELPIEQ
;
A
#
# COMPACT_ATOMS: atom_id res chain seq x y z
N MET A 1 -2.34 -18.02 34.45
CA MET A 1 -3.37 -19.02 34.80
C MET A 1 -2.71 -20.39 34.89
N GLU A 2 -2.94 -21.10 35.99
CA GLU A 2 -2.50 -22.49 36.17
C GLU A 2 -3.60 -23.27 36.87
N GLY A 3 -3.91 -24.47 36.37
CA GLY A 3 -4.92 -25.33 36.98
C GLY A 3 -5.02 -26.69 36.30
N THR A 4 -5.74 -27.61 36.93
CA THR A 4 -6.06 -28.92 36.36
C THR A 4 -7.53 -28.96 36.02
N PHE A 5 -7.87 -29.27 34.78
CA PHE A 5 -9.25 -29.26 34.26
C PHE A 5 -9.59 -30.63 33.66
N PRO A 6 -10.78 -31.17 33.92
CA PRO A 6 -11.25 -32.35 33.20
C PRO A 6 -11.48 -32.00 31.71
N ARG A 7 -11.32 -33.00 30.82
CA ARG A 7 -11.41 -32.84 29.36
C ARG A 7 -12.62 -32.04 28.89
N HIS A 8 -13.80 -32.28 29.47
CA HIS A 8 -15.06 -31.63 29.08
C HIS A 8 -15.13 -30.15 29.46
N GLU A 9 -14.52 -29.74 30.58
CA GLU A 9 -14.39 -28.32 30.93
C GLU A 9 -13.35 -27.64 30.04
N LEU A 10 -12.23 -28.32 29.78
CA LEU A 10 -11.18 -27.81 28.88
C LEU A 10 -11.72 -27.56 27.46
N ASP A 11 -12.64 -28.40 26.98
CA ASP A 11 -13.19 -28.32 25.61
C ASP A 11 -13.86 -26.99 25.29
N ALA A 12 -14.45 -26.32 26.29
CA ALA A 12 -15.04 -24.99 26.13
C ALA A 12 -13.98 -23.90 25.84
N HIS A 13 -12.72 -24.17 26.14
CA HIS A 13 -11.56 -23.29 25.95
C HIS A 13 -10.66 -23.73 24.78
N LEU A 14 -11.05 -24.78 24.04
CA LEU A 14 -10.34 -25.25 22.86
C LEU A 14 -11.00 -24.72 21.58
N HIS A 15 -10.17 -24.15 20.72
CA HIS A 15 -10.56 -23.65 19.40
C HIS A 15 -9.86 -24.44 18.30
N SER A 16 -10.63 -24.87 17.30
CA SER A 16 -10.17 -25.68 16.16
C SER A 16 -11.11 -25.45 14.97
N LEU A 17 -10.69 -25.84 13.76
CA LEU A 17 -11.46 -25.67 12.52
C LEU A 17 -11.76 -27.03 11.88
N PRO A 18 -13.01 -27.54 11.97
CA PRO A 18 -13.39 -28.81 11.34
C PRO A 18 -13.16 -28.83 9.82
N GLU A 19 -13.35 -27.70 9.15
CA GLU A 19 -13.19 -27.52 7.70
C GLU A 19 -11.72 -27.48 7.25
N LEU A 20 -10.79 -27.16 8.16
CA LEU A 20 -9.35 -27.13 7.94
C LEU A 20 -8.65 -27.91 9.06
N PRO A 21 -8.76 -29.25 9.07
CA PRO A 21 -8.48 -30.04 10.26
C PRO A 21 -6.99 -30.06 10.67
N ASP A 22 -6.11 -29.70 9.74
CA ASP A 22 -4.66 -29.63 9.92
C ASP A 22 -4.18 -28.19 10.23
N ALA A 23 -5.08 -27.21 10.24
CA ALA A 23 -4.78 -25.82 10.56
C ALA A 23 -5.02 -25.51 12.05
N ILE A 24 -4.20 -24.64 12.64
CA ILE A 24 -4.44 -24.06 13.96
C ILE A 24 -5.07 -22.68 13.75
N PRO A 25 -6.28 -22.40 14.25
CA PRO A 25 -6.89 -21.09 14.08
C PRO A 25 -6.15 -20.00 14.87
N TYR A 26 -6.21 -18.77 14.38
CA TYR A 26 -5.85 -17.58 15.13
C TYR A 26 -7.11 -16.95 15.75
N VAL A 27 -7.15 -16.91 17.08
CA VAL A 27 -8.27 -16.38 17.86
C VAL A 27 -7.78 -15.36 18.86
N THR A 28 -8.51 -14.26 19.01
CA THR A 28 -8.16 -13.14 19.90
C THR A 28 -9.33 -12.77 20.81
N SER A 29 -9.05 -12.33 22.04
CA SER A 29 -10.05 -11.77 22.96
C SER A 29 -9.50 -10.48 23.59
N TYR A 30 -9.39 -9.41 22.79
CA TYR A 30 -8.75 -8.16 23.23
C TYR A 30 -9.56 -7.35 24.24
N TYR A 31 -10.89 -7.38 24.14
CA TYR A 31 -11.77 -6.43 24.83
C TYR A 31 -12.58 -7.06 25.96
N GLU A 32 -12.41 -8.35 26.19
CA GLU A 32 -13.07 -9.11 27.24
C GLU A 32 -12.14 -10.21 27.70
N GLU A 33 -12.01 -10.39 29.02
CA GLU A 33 -11.08 -11.34 29.61
C GLU A 33 -11.51 -12.78 29.32
N ARG A 34 -10.68 -13.49 28.55
CA ARG A 34 -10.82 -14.91 28.26
C ARG A 34 -9.46 -15.58 28.21
N TRP A 35 -9.47 -16.90 28.24
CA TRP A 35 -8.33 -17.74 27.94
C TRP A 35 -8.77 -18.93 27.08
N GLY A 36 -7.85 -19.44 26.27
CA GLY A 36 -8.10 -20.61 25.43
C GLY A 36 -6.84 -21.05 24.68
N PHE A 37 -6.91 -22.24 24.10
CA PHE A 37 -5.87 -22.78 23.23
C PHE A 37 -6.44 -23.05 21.84
N CYS A 38 -5.66 -22.70 20.82
CA CYS A 38 -5.94 -23.08 19.45
C CYS A 38 -5.13 -24.33 19.09
N LEU A 39 -5.76 -25.28 18.42
CA LEU A 39 -5.11 -26.52 17.97
C LEU A 39 -5.75 -27.04 16.70
N GLN A 40 -5.04 -27.95 16.02
CA GLN A 40 -5.57 -28.73 14.91
C GLN A 40 -6.82 -29.51 15.36
N GLN A 41 -7.82 -29.61 14.48
CA GLN A 41 -9.03 -30.39 14.76
C GLN A 41 -8.68 -31.85 15.07
N ARG A 42 -7.76 -32.45 14.30
CA ARG A 42 -7.36 -33.84 14.51
C ARG A 42 -6.74 -34.05 15.89
N LEU A 43 -5.94 -33.10 16.35
CA LEU A 43 -5.35 -33.16 17.68
C LEU A 43 -6.46 -33.11 18.73
N ARG A 44 -7.41 -32.17 18.61
CA ARG A 44 -8.55 -32.03 19.54
C ARG A 44 -9.37 -33.32 19.65
N GLU A 45 -9.66 -33.96 18.53
CA GLU A 45 -10.41 -35.22 18.46
C GLU A 45 -9.63 -36.41 19.03
N SER A 46 -8.29 -36.37 18.96
CA SER A 46 -7.42 -37.41 19.50
C SER A 46 -7.11 -37.27 20.99
N LEU A 47 -7.47 -36.14 21.63
CA LEU A 47 -7.21 -35.91 23.04
C LEU A 47 -7.95 -36.95 23.90
N PRO A 48 -7.25 -37.76 24.72
CA PRO A 48 -7.90 -38.72 25.59
C PRO A 48 -8.76 -38.04 26.66
N GLU A 49 -9.75 -38.77 27.17
CA GLU A 49 -10.45 -38.38 28.40
C GLU A 49 -9.47 -38.35 29.59
N GLY A 50 -9.71 -37.42 30.51
CA GLY A 50 -8.90 -37.27 31.71
C GLY A 50 -8.69 -35.81 32.13
N ASP A 51 -7.77 -35.63 33.07
CA ASP A 51 -7.44 -34.33 33.65
C ASP A 51 -6.19 -33.75 32.98
N TYR A 52 -6.29 -32.49 32.58
CA TYR A 52 -5.23 -31.75 31.89
C TYR A 52 -4.70 -30.63 32.76
N ARG A 53 -3.38 -30.57 32.92
CA ARG A 53 -2.73 -29.38 33.49
C ARG A 53 -2.69 -28.29 32.43
N VAL A 54 -3.43 -27.22 32.67
CA VAL A 54 -3.40 -25.98 31.89
C VAL A 54 -2.42 -25.02 32.53
N PHE A 55 -1.52 -24.47 31.70
CA PHE A 55 -0.56 -23.44 32.11
C PHE A 55 -0.47 -22.36 31.04
N ILE A 56 -0.88 -21.14 31.41
CA ILE A 56 -0.79 -19.93 30.58
C ILE A 56 -0.07 -18.88 31.41
N ASP A 57 1.20 -18.64 31.10
CA ASP A 57 2.03 -17.67 31.78
C ASP A 57 2.00 -16.32 31.04
N THR A 58 0.98 -15.52 31.36
CA THR A 58 0.76 -14.20 30.76
C THR A 58 0.35 -13.18 31.81
N THR A 59 0.59 -11.91 31.53
CA THR A 59 0.17 -10.78 32.37
C THR A 59 -0.73 -9.84 31.59
N LEU A 60 -1.85 -9.43 32.18
CA LEU A 60 -2.72 -8.37 31.67
C LEU A 60 -2.83 -7.28 32.73
N GLN A 61 -2.26 -6.11 32.46
CA GLN A 61 -2.16 -5.01 33.42
C GLN A 61 -2.06 -3.67 32.69
N PRO A 62 -2.30 -2.52 33.38
CA PRO A 62 -2.09 -1.21 32.80
C PRO A 62 -0.67 -1.05 32.23
N GLY A 63 -0.58 -0.45 31.04
CA GLY A 63 0.67 -0.30 30.31
C GLY A 63 0.57 0.77 29.22
N SER A 64 1.20 0.52 28.07
CA SER A 64 1.16 1.42 26.92
C SER A 64 1.00 0.64 25.62
N LEU A 65 0.45 1.30 24.59
CA LEU A 65 0.34 0.76 23.24
C LEU A 65 1.47 1.32 22.39
N THR A 66 2.29 0.44 21.82
CA THR A 66 3.44 0.84 20.99
C THR A 66 3.00 1.14 19.57
N LEU A 67 3.45 2.28 19.04
CA LEU A 67 3.22 2.74 17.68
C LEU A 67 4.55 3.19 17.07
N GLY A 68 4.79 2.84 15.80
CA GLY A 68 5.86 3.40 14.98
C GLY A 68 5.34 4.54 14.11
N ASP A 69 6.03 5.68 14.09
CA ASP A 69 5.74 6.82 13.23
C ASP A 69 7.07 7.34 12.65
N LEU A 70 7.37 6.94 11.40
CA LEU A 70 8.55 7.38 10.67
C LEU A 70 8.17 8.49 9.69
N VAL A 71 8.82 9.65 9.82
CA VAL A 71 8.69 10.76 8.88
C VAL A 71 9.98 10.92 8.10
N ILE A 72 9.90 10.89 6.78
CA ILE A 72 10.99 11.18 5.85
C ILE A 72 10.70 12.55 5.21
N PRO A 73 11.39 13.63 5.62
CA PRO A 73 11.11 14.97 5.12
C PRO A 73 11.39 15.09 3.62
N GLY A 74 10.40 15.61 2.89
CA GLY A 74 10.55 16.01 1.50
C GLY A 74 10.74 17.51 1.33
N ARG A 75 10.86 17.96 0.08
CA ARG A 75 10.87 19.40 -0.27
C ARG A 75 9.52 20.07 -0.03
N SER A 76 8.43 19.32 -0.10
CA SER A 76 7.06 19.73 0.19
C SER A 76 6.59 19.18 1.54
N LYS A 77 5.74 19.96 2.21
CA LYS A 77 5.04 19.53 3.43
C LYS A 77 3.87 18.57 3.14
N GLN A 78 3.40 18.52 1.89
CA GLN A 78 2.40 17.53 1.50
C GLN A 78 2.96 16.12 1.69
N GLU A 79 2.12 15.24 2.24
CA GLU A 79 2.49 13.92 2.71
C GLU A 79 1.94 12.80 1.82
N ILE A 80 2.77 11.80 1.56
CA ILE A 80 2.35 10.46 1.14
C ILE A 80 2.34 9.59 2.40
N PHE A 81 1.14 9.13 2.78
CA PHE A 81 0.90 8.37 3.99
C PHE A 81 0.89 6.86 3.69
N VAL A 82 1.55 6.07 4.52
CA VAL A 82 1.61 4.61 4.40
C VAL A 82 1.34 4.01 5.77
N SER A 83 0.37 3.11 5.87
CA SER A 83 0.05 2.36 7.09
C SER A 83 0.20 0.86 6.85
N THR A 84 0.62 0.15 7.88
CA THR A 84 0.56 -1.31 8.01
C THR A 84 0.45 -1.65 9.49
N TYR A 85 -0.01 -2.85 9.82
CA TYR A 85 -0.33 -3.20 11.20
C TYR A 85 0.57 -4.26 11.84
N THR A 86 0.76 -4.13 13.15
CA THR A 86 1.78 -4.88 13.93
C THR A 86 1.20 -5.74 15.05
N CYS A 87 -0.08 -6.13 14.94
CA CYS A 87 -0.79 -6.88 15.98
C CYS A 87 -0.85 -8.39 15.75
N HIS A 88 -0.70 -8.85 14.50
CA HIS A 88 -0.77 -10.26 14.18
C HIS A 88 0.54 -10.97 14.61
N PRO A 89 0.46 -12.13 15.30
CA PRO A 89 1.63 -12.88 15.76
C PRO A 89 2.29 -13.65 14.60
N SER A 90 2.62 -14.93 14.79
CA SER A 90 3.34 -15.76 13.81
C SER A 90 2.47 -16.16 12.61
N MET A 91 2.08 -15.18 11.78
CA MET A 91 1.45 -15.34 10.46
C MET A 91 2.20 -14.49 9.43
N ALA A 92 2.34 -15.00 8.22
CA ALA A 92 3.25 -14.45 7.23
C ALA A 92 2.60 -13.39 6.33
N ASN A 93 1.55 -13.73 5.59
CA ASN A 93 0.89 -12.85 4.65
C ASN A 93 0.09 -11.78 5.39
N ASN A 94 -0.74 -12.18 6.35
CA ASN A 94 -1.39 -11.30 7.30
C ASN A 94 -0.67 -11.37 8.68
N GLU A 95 0.36 -10.58 8.97
CA GLU A 95 0.68 -9.29 8.37
C GLU A 95 2.18 -9.00 8.23
N VAL A 96 3.06 -9.97 8.51
CA VAL A 96 4.52 -9.77 8.39
C VAL A 96 4.91 -9.30 6.98
N SER A 97 4.16 -9.68 5.95
CA SER A 97 4.35 -9.21 4.59
C SER A 97 4.20 -7.68 4.46
N GLY A 98 3.17 -7.09 5.06
CA GLY A 98 2.90 -5.65 5.03
C GLY A 98 3.99 -4.86 5.74
N MET A 99 4.35 -5.29 6.95
CA MET A 99 5.48 -4.73 7.72
C MET A 99 6.78 -4.77 6.92
N THR A 100 7.06 -5.88 6.25
CA THR A 100 8.27 -6.07 5.44
C THR A 100 8.28 -5.10 4.25
N VAL A 101 7.22 -5.09 3.44
CA VAL A 101 7.16 -4.23 2.25
C VAL A 101 7.20 -2.75 2.63
N ALA A 102 6.44 -2.31 3.64
CA ALA A 102 6.46 -0.93 4.13
C ALA A 102 7.85 -0.51 4.61
N THR A 103 8.57 -1.38 5.31
CA THR A 103 9.96 -1.11 5.75
C THR A 103 10.90 -0.91 4.56
N PHE A 104 10.83 -1.79 3.55
CA PHE A 104 11.70 -1.67 2.37
C PHE A 104 11.31 -0.49 1.48
N LEU A 105 10.03 -0.12 1.41
CA LEU A 105 9.56 1.10 0.75
C LEU A 105 10.16 2.33 1.43
N ALA A 106 10.11 2.42 2.76
CA ALA A 106 10.73 3.51 3.51
C ALA A 106 12.24 3.59 3.24
N ARG A 107 12.93 2.43 3.23
CA ARG A 107 14.34 2.35 2.89
C ARG A 107 14.63 2.86 1.46
N ALA A 108 13.82 2.44 0.49
CA ALA A 108 13.98 2.86 -0.90
C ALA A 108 13.80 4.38 -1.08
N ILE A 109 12.89 5.01 -0.32
CA ILE A 109 12.74 6.47 -0.33
C ILE A 109 13.96 7.15 0.30
N LEU A 110 14.47 6.65 1.43
CA LEU A 110 15.69 7.18 2.06
C LEU A 110 16.92 7.08 1.16
N GLU A 111 17.07 5.97 0.43
CA GLU A 111 18.17 5.73 -0.49
C GLU A 111 18.14 6.65 -1.74
N ARG A 112 16.98 7.25 -2.07
CA ARG A 112 16.81 8.18 -3.20
C ARG A 112 17.20 9.63 -2.88
N GLY A 113 17.60 9.93 -1.64
CA GLY A 113 17.92 11.29 -1.19
C GLY A 113 16.69 12.04 -0.69
N THR A 114 16.52 13.31 -1.09
CA THR A 114 15.40 14.14 -0.63
C THR A 114 14.22 14.04 -1.61
N PRO A 115 13.09 13.39 -1.23
CA PRO A 115 11.91 13.30 -2.08
C PRO A 115 11.22 14.65 -2.27
N ARG A 116 10.32 14.75 -3.25
CA ARG A 116 9.45 15.91 -3.39
C ARG A 116 8.45 15.98 -2.25
N PHE A 117 7.73 14.90 -1.97
CA PHE A 117 6.75 14.84 -0.89
C PHE A 117 7.39 14.34 0.39
N THR A 118 6.82 14.75 1.53
CA THR A 118 7.16 14.12 2.80
C THR A 118 6.52 12.74 2.84
N TYR A 119 7.25 11.71 3.25
CA TYR A 119 6.68 10.37 3.43
C TYR A 119 6.46 10.11 4.90
N ARG A 120 5.32 9.51 5.24
CA ARG A 120 5.01 9.08 6.60
C ARG A 120 4.63 7.61 6.61
N PHE A 121 5.38 6.81 7.35
CA PHE A 121 5.12 5.39 7.54
C PHE A 121 4.66 5.16 8.98
N VAL A 122 3.45 4.63 9.15
CA VAL A 122 2.86 4.30 10.43
C VAL A 122 2.76 2.78 10.59
N PHE A 123 3.27 2.29 11.72
CA PHE A 123 3.23 0.88 12.11
C PHE A 123 2.44 0.80 13.41
N ALA A 124 1.22 0.27 13.36
CA ALA A 124 0.28 0.37 14.47
C ALA A 124 -0.57 -0.90 14.62
N PRO A 125 -0.96 -1.34 15.82
CA PRO A 125 -1.93 -2.42 15.97
C PRO A 125 -3.24 -2.08 15.22
N GLU A 126 -3.74 -3.00 14.41
CA GLU A 126 -4.91 -2.77 13.55
C GLU A 126 -6.10 -2.22 14.36
N THR A 127 -6.84 -1.28 13.76
CA THR A 127 -8.00 -0.60 14.36
C THR A 127 -7.65 0.31 15.56
N ILE A 128 -7.28 -0.25 16.72
CA ILE A 128 -7.05 0.54 17.93
C ILE A 128 -5.83 1.45 17.81
N GLY A 129 -4.79 0.99 17.09
CA GLY A 129 -3.59 1.76 16.84
C GLY A 129 -3.87 3.02 16.01
N PRO A 130 -4.50 2.94 14.82
CA PRO A 130 -4.95 4.12 14.09
C PRO A 130 -5.85 5.04 14.90
N LEU A 131 -6.78 4.51 15.72
CA LEU A 131 -7.64 5.32 16.58
C LEU A 131 -6.83 6.11 17.61
N CYS A 132 -5.91 5.46 18.33
CA CYS A 132 -5.00 6.11 19.26
C CYS A 132 -4.09 7.12 18.55
N TYR A 133 -3.60 6.78 17.36
CA TYR A 133 -2.77 7.63 16.54
C TYR A 133 -3.51 8.92 16.14
N LEU A 134 -4.73 8.78 15.62
CA LEU A 134 -5.60 9.91 15.24
C LEU A 134 -6.01 10.78 16.45
N ALA A 135 -6.19 10.17 17.63
CA ALA A 135 -6.54 10.86 18.86
C ALA A 135 -5.37 11.65 19.46
N ALA A 136 -4.13 11.39 19.04
CA ALA A 136 -2.97 12.14 19.52
C ALA A 136 -3.13 13.65 19.20
N PRO A 137 -2.76 14.56 20.13
CA PRO A 137 -2.99 15.99 19.97
C PRO A 137 -2.50 16.56 18.63
N GLY A 138 -3.40 17.18 17.87
CA GLY A 138 -3.11 17.80 16.57
C GLY A 138 -2.89 16.81 15.41
N ARG A 139 -2.90 15.50 15.66
CA ARG A 139 -2.57 14.50 14.63
C ARG A 139 -3.60 14.49 13.51
N LYS A 140 -4.87 14.41 13.86
CA LYS A 140 -5.98 14.41 12.90
C LYS A 140 -5.95 15.65 12.01
N GLU A 141 -5.77 16.83 12.61
CA GLU A 141 -5.73 18.11 11.89
C GLU A 141 -4.52 18.19 10.96
N HIS A 142 -3.37 17.68 11.39
CA HIS A 142 -2.17 17.58 10.57
C HIS A 142 -2.41 16.68 9.35
N LEU A 143 -2.88 15.45 9.57
CA LEU A 143 -3.08 14.48 8.49
C LEU A 143 -4.07 15.01 7.45
N ARG A 144 -5.20 15.60 7.88
CA ARG A 144 -6.18 16.22 6.98
C ARG A 144 -5.60 17.32 6.09
N ARG A 145 -4.65 18.10 6.62
CA ARG A 145 -4.08 19.24 5.91
C ARG A 145 -2.94 18.85 4.98
N GLN A 146 -2.17 17.84 5.34
CA GLN A 146 -0.92 17.51 4.65
C GLN A 146 -1.04 16.29 3.74
N VAL A 147 -1.84 15.27 4.09
CA VAL A 147 -1.87 14.01 3.35
C VAL A 147 -2.54 14.21 1.99
N LEU A 148 -1.75 14.03 0.93
CA LEU A 148 -2.17 14.09 -0.47
C LEU A 148 -2.62 12.72 -1.00
N ALA A 149 -1.90 11.66 -0.60
CA ALA A 149 -2.17 10.29 -0.99
C ALA A 149 -1.91 9.34 0.18
N ALA A 150 -2.66 8.23 0.26
CA ALA A 150 -2.56 7.30 1.39
C ALA A 150 -2.67 5.83 0.96
N PHE A 151 -1.85 4.96 1.54
CA PHE A 151 -1.81 3.53 1.24
C PHE A 151 -1.90 2.70 2.51
N ASN A 152 -2.78 1.71 2.54
CA ASN A 152 -2.73 0.60 3.48
C ASN A 152 -1.99 -0.58 2.80
N VAL A 153 -0.94 -1.09 3.43
CA VAL A 153 -0.08 -2.14 2.87
C VAL A 153 -0.25 -3.39 3.71
N THR A 154 -1.00 -4.36 3.17
CA THR A 154 -1.37 -5.61 3.86
C THR A 154 -1.51 -6.78 2.89
N CYS A 155 -1.28 -8.02 3.37
CA CYS A 155 -1.43 -9.24 2.58
C CYS A 155 -0.71 -9.14 1.22
N VAL A 156 0.57 -8.78 1.24
CA VAL A 156 1.38 -8.42 0.06
C VAL A 156 2.48 -9.45 -0.24
N GLY A 157 2.44 -10.63 0.37
CA GLY A 157 3.53 -11.59 0.37
C GLY A 157 3.36 -12.82 -0.52
N ASP A 158 2.15 -13.20 -0.89
CA ASP A 158 1.90 -14.36 -1.75
C ASP A 158 2.09 -14.05 -3.25
N GLU A 159 2.10 -15.10 -4.09
CA GLU A 159 2.28 -14.99 -5.55
C GLU A 159 0.97 -15.08 -6.36
N ARG A 160 -0.19 -15.05 -5.70
CA ARG A 160 -1.49 -15.09 -6.39
C ARG A 160 -1.79 -13.70 -6.99
N GLY A 161 -3.04 -13.52 -7.41
CA GLY A 161 -3.49 -12.29 -8.07
C GLY A 161 -3.38 -11.05 -7.17
N PHE A 162 -3.21 -9.89 -7.80
CA PHE A 162 -3.25 -8.61 -7.11
C PHE A 162 -4.69 -8.16 -6.85
N SER A 163 -4.86 -7.38 -5.79
CA SER A 163 -6.12 -6.80 -5.37
C SER A 163 -5.96 -5.30 -5.10
N LEU A 164 -6.95 -4.52 -5.51
CA LEU A 164 -7.06 -3.10 -5.16
C LEU A 164 -8.38 -2.88 -4.42
N LEU A 165 -8.29 -2.37 -3.20
CA LEU A 165 -9.42 -1.74 -2.52
C LEU A 165 -9.30 -0.22 -2.73
N PRO A 166 -10.21 0.40 -3.50
CA PRO A 166 -10.17 1.84 -3.70
C PRO A 166 -10.53 2.57 -2.41
N SER A 167 -10.24 3.87 -2.40
CA SER A 167 -10.65 4.76 -1.32
C SER A 167 -12.16 4.84 -1.20
N LYS A 168 -12.62 5.42 -0.08
CA LYS A 168 -14.03 5.69 0.19
C LYS A 168 -14.75 6.41 -0.96
N TRP A 169 -14.05 7.28 -1.69
CA TRP A 169 -14.61 8.06 -2.80
C TRP A 169 -14.44 7.37 -4.16
N GLY A 170 -13.36 6.59 -4.29
CA GLY A 170 -13.10 5.77 -5.48
C GLY A 170 -12.61 6.54 -6.70
N ASP A 171 -12.41 7.85 -6.61
CA ASP A 171 -11.94 8.73 -7.69
C ASP A 171 -10.87 9.73 -7.22
N THR A 172 -10.22 9.46 -6.09
CA THR A 172 -9.16 10.32 -5.56
C THR A 172 -7.88 10.22 -6.41
N LEU A 173 -6.93 11.13 -6.17
CA LEU A 173 -5.59 11.04 -6.77
C LEU A 173 -4.93 9.69 -6.50
N THR A 174 -5.05 9.18 -5.26
CA THR A 174 -4.51 7.86 -4.90
C THR A 174 -5.15 6.74 -5.73
N ASP A 175 -6.49 6.78 -5.89
CA ASP A 175 -7.22 5.81 -6.71
C ASP A 175 -6.75 5.83 -8.16
N ARG A 176 -6.65 7.03 -8.74
CA ARG A 176 -6.20 7.22 -10.12
C ARG A 176 -4.80 6.67 -10.34
N VAL A 177 -3.86 7.00 -9.45
CA VAL A 177 -2.47 6.49 -9.51
C VAL A 177 -2.44 4.97 -9.35
N ALA A 178 -3.14 4.43 -8.35
CA ALA A 178 -3.16 3.00 -8.09
C ALA A 178 -3.73 2.25 -9.30
N ARG A 179 -4.87 2.67 -9.86
CA ARG A 179 -5.45 2.06 -11.05
C ARG A 179 -4.53 2.15 -12.27
N HIS A 180 -3.90 3.30 -12.49
CA HIS A 180 -2.93 3.46 -13.59
C HIS A 180 -1.80 2.43 -13.48
N VAL A 181 -1.19 2.32 -12.31
CA VAL A 181 -0.08 1.38 -12.07
C VAL A 181 -0.55 -0.08 -12.18
N MET A 182 -1.68 -0.41 -11.55
CA MET A 182 -2.24 -1.76 -11.53
C MET A 182 -2.64 -2.21 -12.94
N HIS A 183 -3.27 -1.34 -13.74
CA HIS A 183 -3.61 -1.61 -15.14
C HIS A 183 -2.38 -2.00 -15.98
N HIS A 184 -1.25 -1.31 -15.78
CA HIS A 184 -0.05 -1.53 -16.58
C HIS A 184 0.86 -2.66 -16.07
N LEU A 185 0.92 -2.91 -14.76
CA LEU A 185 1.78 -3.95 -14.18
C LEU A 185 1.04 -5.25 -13.87
N CYS A 186 -0.26 -5.17 -13.59
CA CYS A 186 -1.07 -6.26 -13.05
C CYS A 186 -2.42 -6.33 -13.78
N PRO A 187 -2.47 -6.55 -15.11
CA PRO A 187 -3.69 -6.36 -15.91
C PRO A 187 -4.89 -7.22 -15.49
N ASN A 188 -4.67 -8.28 -14.70
CA ASN A 188 -5.71 -9.16 -14.16
C ASN A 188 -5.98 -8.93 -12.66
N TYR A 189 -5.64 -7.75 -12.13
CA TYR A 189 -5.93 -7.42 -10.74
C TYR A 189 -7.44 -7.39 -10.48
N ARG A 190 -7.83 -7.75 -9.26
CA ARG A 190 -9.21 -7.66 -8.81
C ARG A 190 -9.45 -6.35 -8.09
N GLU A 191 -10.38 -5.56 -8.57
CA GLU A 191 -10.85 -4.38 -7.85
C GLU A 191 -12.03 -4.76 -6.93
N TYR A 192 -11.96 -4.30 -5.69
CA TYR A 192 -12.99 -4.44 -4.67
C TYR A 192 -13.71 -3.11 -4.45
N THR A 193 -14.67 -3.07 -3.52
CA THR A 193 -15.41 -1.85 -3.18
C THR A 193 -15.21 -1.46 -1.73
N PHE A 194 -14.98 -0.18 -1.44
CA PHE A 194 -14.85 0.29 -0.07
C PHE A 194 -16.09 -0.07 0.78
N ALA A 195 -17.29 0.03 0.20
CA ALA A 195 -18.55 -0.17 0.90
C ALA A 195 -18.77 -1.62 1.38
N LEU A 196 -18.35 -2.62 0.59
CA LEU A 196 -18.62 -4.03 0.87
C LEU A 196 -17.39 -4.79 1.40
N ASP A 197 -16.19 -4.34 1.05
CA ASP A 197 -15.00 -5.19 1.14
C ASP A 197 -13.91 -4.67 2.09
N ARG A 198 -14.05 -3.44 2.61
CA ARG A 198 -13.11 -2.89 3.62
C ARG A 198 -13.09 -3.75 4.89
N GLY A 199 -11.96 -3.76 5.59
CA GLY A 199 -11.80 -4.57 6.79
C GLY A 199 -10.61 -4.22 7.67
N SER A 200 -9.72 -3.33 7.21
CA SER A 200 -8.49 -2.95 7.91
C SER A 200 -8.48 -1.44 8.19
N ASP A 201 -7.30 -0.87 8.37
CA ASP A 201 -7.05 0.50 8.85
C ASP A 201 -7.64 1.60 7.94
N GLU A 202 -7.94 1.30 6.66
CA GLU A 202 -8.68 2.23 5.80
C GLU A 202 -10.03 2.63 6.41
N CYS A 203 -10.63 1.79 7.26
CA CYS A 203 -11.86 2.12 7.99
C CYS A 203 -11.66 3.34 8.91
N GLN A 204 -10.52 3.42 9.60
CA GLN A 204 -10.24 4.45 10.59
C GLN A 204 -9.72 5.72 9.94
N TYR A 205 -8.77 5.59 9.01
CA TYR A 205 -8.18 6.74 8.33
C TYR A 205 -9.14 7.42 7.33
N SER A 206 -10.10 6.70 6.76
CA SER A 206 -11.15 7.27 5.91
C SER A 206 -12.46 7.60 6.66
N SER A 207 -12.45 7.51 8.00
CA SER A 207 -13.61 7.87 8.82
C SER A 207 -13.97 9.35 8.68
N PRO A 208 -15.26 9.72 8.87
CA PRO A 208 -15.70 11.11 8.76
C PRO A 208 -14.91 12.04 9.67
N GLY A 209 -14.43 13.16 9.12
CA GLY A 209 -13.61 14.09 9.88
C GLY A 209 -12.14 13.69 9.95
N VAL A 210 -11.72 12.59 9.30
CA VAL A 210 -10.34 12.31 8.91
C VAL A 210 -10.24 12.30 7.38
N ASP A 211 -11.05 11.47 6.71
CA ASP A 211 -11.25 11.43 5.25
C ASP A 211 -9.96 11.32 4.41
N LEU A 212 -8.97 10.53 4.86
CA LEU A 212 -7.78 10.28 4.04
C LEU A 212 -8.16 9.51 2.76
N PRO A 213 -7.53 9.83 1.60
CA PRO A 213 -7.74 9.15 0.32
C PRO A 213 -6.96 7.83 0.30
N MET A 214 -7.28 6.93 1.24
CA MET A 214 -6.53 5.70 1.47
C MET A 214 -7.02 4.58 0.57
N VAL A 215 -6.09 3.97 -0.18
CA VAL A 215 -6.33 2.73 -0.93
C VAL A 215 -5.58 1.57 -0.28
N SER A 216 -6.03 0.34 -0.47
CA SER A 216 -5.29 -0.86 -0.05
C SER A 216 -4.83 -1.64 -1.28
N VAL A 217 -3.50 -1.78 -1.43
CA VAL A 217 -2.88 -2.59 -2.48
C VAL A 217 -2.42 -3.90 -1.85
N MET A 218 -2.95 -5.01 -2.34
CA MET A 218 -2.77 -6.33 -1.75
C MET A 218 -2.46 -7.36 -2.84
N ARG A 219 -1.99 -8.53 -2.44
CA ARG A 219 -2.04 -9.77 -3.25
C ARG A 219 -3.41 -10.41 -3.03
N SER A 220 -3.45 -11.54 -2.33
CA SER A 220 -4.70 -12.12 -1.85
C SER A 220 -5.28 -11.25 -0.73
N LYS A 221 -6.46 -10.66 -0.96
CA LYS A 221 -7.11 -9.82 0.06
C LYS A 221 -7.39 -10.61 1.34
N TYR A 222 -7.22 -10.00 2.52
CA TYR A 222 -7.67 -10.56 3.80
C TYR A 222 -9.10 -11.12 3.74
N GLY A 223 -9.29 -12.29 4.35
CA GLY A 223 -10.55 -13.04 4.35
C GLY A 223 -10.91 -13.76 3.04
N THR A 224 -10.03 -13.74 2.02
CA THR A 224 -10.33 -14.36 0.70
C THR A 224 -9.45 -15.55 0.34
N PHE A 225 -8.37 -15.79 1.09
CA PHE A 225 -7.50 -16.95 0.88
C PHE A 225 -7.68 -18.01 1.98
N PRO A 226 -7.54 -19.31 1.66
CA PRO A 226 -7.83 -20.39 2.62
C PRO A 226 -7.00 -20.37 3.89
N GLU A 227 -5.77 -19.88 3.83
CA GLU A 227 -4.83 -19.89 4.94
C GLU A 227 -5.09 -18.77 5.97
N TYR A 228 -5.91 -17.78 5.61
CA TYR A 228 -6.14 -16.57 6.39
C TYR A 228 -6.59 -16.87 7.82
N HIS A 229 -5.95 -16.22 8.81
CA HIS A 229 -6.18 -16.44 10.25
C HIS A 229 -5.96 -17.89 10.70
N THR A 230 -4.99 -18.58 10.09
CA THR A 230 -4.58 -19.90 10.53
C THR A 230 -3.06 -20.04 10.52
N SER A 231 -2.54 -21.09 11.14
CA SER A 231 -1.12 -21.46 11.07
C SER A 231 -0.62 -21.81 9.67
N LEU A 232 -1.51 -21.98 8.68
CA LEU A 232 -1.11 -22.20 7.29
C LEU A 232 -0.70 -20.90 6.59
N ASP A 233 -0.99 -19.74 7.18
CA ASP A 233 -0.44 -18.46 6.72
C ASP A 233 1.01 -18.33 7.19
N ASP A 234 1.90 -19.09 6.55
CA ASP A 234 3.30 -19.23 6.95
C ASP A 234 4.29 -18.84 5.82
N LEU A 235 5.58 -19.08 6.06
CA LEU A 235 6.65 -18.76 5.11
C LEU A 235 6.71 -19.70 3.89
N SER A 236 5.83 -20.68 3.78
CA SER A 236 5.62 -21.45 2.54
C SER A 236 4.62 -20.75 1.60
N LEU A 237 3.68 -19.97 2.15
CA LEU A 237 2.74 -19.15 1.38
C LEU A 237 3.38 -17.84 0.88
N VAL A 238 4.14 -17.17 1.76
CA VAL A 238 4.83 -15.91 1.42
C VAL A 238 6.17 -16.18 0.77
N THR A 239 6.44 -15.53 -0.35
CA THR A 239 7.70 -15.71 -1.10
C THR A 239 8.43 -14.40 -1.35
N GLY A 240 9.73 -14.49 -1.66
CA GLY A 240 10.52 -13.32 -2.06
C GLY A 240 10.00 -12.65 -3.34
N ALA A 241 9.48 -13.42 -4.31
CA ALA A 241 8.89 -12.87 -5.53
C ALA A 241 7.52 -12.21 -5.26
N GLY A 242 6.72 -12.79 -4.36
CA GLY A 242 5.49 -12.22 -3.84
C GLY A 242 5.71 -10.81 -3.27
N LEU A 243 6.59 -10.73 -2.27
CA LEU A 243 6.99 -9.47 -1.62
C LEU A 243 7.58 -8.46 -2.61
N LYS A 244 8.52 -8.90 -3.47
CA LYS A 244 9.15 -8.01 -4.46
C LYS A 244 8.12 -7.43 -5.44
N GLY A 245 7.20 -8.25 -5.95
CA GLY A 245 6.18 -7.77 -6.89
C GLY A 245 5.30 -6.68 -6.27
N SER A 246 4.88 -6.87 -5.01
CA SER A 246 4.09 -5.86 -4.30
C SER A 246 4.88 -4.60 -3.99
N PHE A 247 6.15 -4.74 -3.60
CA PHE A 247 7.08 -3.63 -3.46
C PHE A 247 7.23 -2.84 -4.77
N ASP A 248 7.44 -3.51 -5.90
CA ASP A 248 7.61 -2.86 -7.20
C ASP A 248 6.35 -2.07 -7.60
N VAL A 249 5.15 -2.64 -7.37
CA VAL A 249 3.87 -1.98 -7.66
C VAL A 249 3.70 -0.71 -6.82
N ILE A 250 3.86 -0.80 -5.50
CA ILE A 250 3.65 0.34 -4.60
C ILE A 250 4.73 1.41 -4.83
N LEU A 251 5.98 1.01 -5.04
CA LEU A 251 7.05 1.93 -5.40
C LEU A 251 6.76 2.65 -6.72
N ARG A 252 6.10 1.98 -7.66
CA ARG A 252 5.69 2.62 -8.92
C ARG A 252 4.54 3.60 -8.74
N CYS A 253 3.64 3.38 -7.77
CA CYS A 253 2.69 4.41 -7.34
C CYS A 253 3.43 5.63 -6.78
N PHE A 254 4.50 5.42 -6.01
CA PHE A 254 5.31 6.53 -5.50
C PHE A 254 6.02 7.28 -6.61
N ASP A 255 6.60 6.58 -7.59
CA ASP A 255 7.20 7.21 -8.78
C ASP A 255 6.17 8.07 -9.54
N ALA A 256 4.94 7.55 -9.72
CA ALA A 256 3.86 8.26 -10.38
C ALA A 256 3.40 9.49 -9.59
N LEU A 257 3.36 9.43 -8.26
CA LEU A 257 3.06 10.59 -7.42
C LEU A 257 4.19 11.64 -7.47
N GLU A 258 5.44 11.23 -7.34
CA GLU A 258 6.59 12.15 -7.34
C GLU A 258 6.72 12.90 -8.68
N ASP A 259 6.67 12.17 -9.80
CA ASP A 259 7.01 12.69 -11.13
C ASP A 259 5.87 12.74 -12.13
N GLY A 260 4.80 11.98 -11.91
CA GLY A 260 3.68 11.85 -12.84
C GLY A 260 2.63 12.94 -12.70
N ILE A 261 2.38 13.46 -11.50
CA ILE A 261 1.24 14.36 -11.23
C ILE A 261 1.56 15.85 -11.35
N SER A 262 2.82 16.23 -11.58
CA SER A 262 3.20 17.63 -11.77
C SER A 262 2.65 18.18 -13.10
N PRO A 263 2.03 19.36 -13.10
CA PRO A 263 1.68 20.03 -14.34
C PRO A 263 2.92 20.42 -15.13
N LEU A 264 2.78 20.31 -16.44
CA LEU A 264 3.83 20.56 -17.40
C LEU A 264 3.69 21.98 -17.95
N TYR A 265 4.77 22.76 -17.95
CA TYR A 265 4.78 24.10 -18.54
C TYR A 265 5.83 24.20 -19.64
N THR A 266 5.43 24.59 -20.84
CA THR A 266 6.35 24.91 -21.93
C THR A 266 6.94 26.31 -21.76
N THR A 267 8.18 26.50 -22.22
CA THR A 267 8.79 27.83 -22.36
C THR A 267 8.50 28.48 -23.72
N LEU A 268 7.86 27.74 -24.63
CA LEU A 268 7.55 28.18 -25.98
C LEU A 268 6.30 29.08 -25.99
N GLN A 269 6.28 30.03 -26.93
CA GLN A 269 5.13 30.91 -27.15
C GLN A 269 4.09 30.29 -28.12
N ALA A 270 4.53 29.51 -29.11
CA ALA A 270 3.66 28.80 -30.05
C ALA A 270 4.41 27.68 -30.81
N GLY A 271 3.68 26.65 -31.24
CA GLY A 271 4.15 25.59 -32.14
C GLY A 271 5.02 24.51 -31.49
N GLU A 272 5.23 23.41 -32.22
CA GLU A 272 6.19 22.38 -31.81
C GLU A 272 7.64 22.86 -32.01
N PRO A 273 8.55 22.54 -31.08
CA PRO A 273 9.96 22.89 -31.23
C PRO A 273 10.61 22.07 -32.32
N TRP A 274 11.63 22.65 -32.97
CA TRP A 274 12.51 21.91 -33.86
C TRP A 274 13.42 20.95 -33.07
N PHE A 275 12.89 19.79 -32.67
CA PHE A 275 13.54 18.83 -31.77
C PHE A 275 14.97 18.43 -32.18
N SER A 276 15.27 18.35 -33.48
CA SER A 276 16.61 18.01 -33.98
C SER A 276 17.67 19.07 -33.65
N LYS A 277 17.30 20.35 -33.53
CA LYS A 277 18.21 21.43 -33.07
C LYS A 277 18.76 21.15 -31.67
N TYR A 278 17.99 20.43 -30.86
CA TYR A 278 18.29 20.09 -29.48
C TYR A 278 18.85 18.66 -29.34
N GLY A 279 19.12 17.97 -30.45
CA GLY A 279 19.58 16.57 -30.43
C GLY A 279 18.52 15.57 -29.97
N LEU A 280 17.25 15.97 -29.88
CA LEU A 280 16.15 15.12 -29.38
C LEU A 280 15.52 14.24 -30.46
N ARG A 281 15.82 14.52 -31.74
CA ARG A 281 15.31 13.77 -32.89
C ARG A 281 16.36 13.68 -33.97
N SER A 282 16.47 12.51 -34.62
CA SER A 282 17.33 12.32 -35.80
C SER A 282 17.08 13.36 -36.88
N THR A 283 18.14 13.85 -37.51
CA THR A 283 18.08 14.71 -38.70
C THR A 283 17.85 13.93 -40.00
N LEU A 284 18.04 12.61 -39.97
CA LEU A 284 17.77 11.71 -41.09
C LEU A 284 16.30 11.28 -41.07
N GLY A 285 15.58 11.54 -42.16
CA GLY A 285 14.19 11.12 -42.37
C GLY A 285 14.04 9.79 -43.13
N ALA A 286 12.84 9.21 -43.09
CA ALA A 286 12.37 8.04 -43.87
C ALA A 286 12.98 6.64 -43.59
N PHE A 287 14.15 6.53 -42.94
CA PHE A 287 14.68 5.23 -42.48
C PHE A 287 14.51 5.06 -40.96
N LYS A 288 13.74 4.03 -40.54
CA LYS A 288 13.50 3.65 -39.13
C LYS A 288 13.16 4.84 -38.21
N LEU A 289 12.03 5.49 -38.48
CA LEU A 289 11.48 6.53 -37.59
C LEU A 289 11.19 5.92 -36.22
N ASP A 290 11.82 6.48 -35.18
CA ASP A 290 11.47 6.17 -33.79
C ASP A 290 10.15 6.88 -33.44
N MET A 291 9.05 6.24 -33.82
CA MET A 291 7.71 6.75 -33.55
C MET A 291 7.43 6.93 -32.06
N ARG A 292 8.07 6.13 -31.19
CA ARG A 292 7.89 6.25 -29.75
C ARG A 292 8.48 7.55 -29.23
N THR A 293 9.69 7.90 -29.66
CA THR A 293 10.32 9.19 -29.31
C THR A 293 9.57 10.37 -29.94
N ILE A 294 9.12 10.25 -31.19
CA ILE A 294 8.36 11.32 -31.86
C ILE A 294 7.05 11.60 -31.11
N LEU A 295 6.26 10.57 -30.84
CA LEU A 295 4.99 10.71 -30.12
C LEU A 295 5.19 11.10 -28.66
N GLY A 296 6.22 10.57 -28.00
CA GLY A 296 6.55 10.91 -26.61
C GLY A 296 6.90 12.37 -26.43
N LEU A 297 7.85 12.89 -27.21
CA LEU A 297 8.23 14.30 -27.17
C LEU A 297 7.08 15.22 -27.62
N GLY A 298 6.40 14.86 -28.71
CA GLY A 298 5.29 15.65 -29.27
C GLY A 298 4.11 15.77 -28.30
N ASN A 299 3.68 14.66 -27.68
CA ASN A 299 2.55 14.69 -26.74
C ASN A 299 2.92 15.39 -25.43
N VAL A 300 4.10 15.12 -24.85
CA VAL A 300 4.53 15.82 -23.63
C VAL A 300 4.57 17.33 -23.85
N MET A 301 5.06 17.79 -25.02
CA MET A 301 5.06 19.23 -25.35
C MET A 301 3.66 19.78 -25.65
N SER A 302 2.82 19.05 -26.38
CA SER A 302 1.45 19.47 -26.72
C SER A 302 0.57 19.70 -25.50
N TYR A 303 0.79 18.92 -24.44
CA TYR A 303 0.07 19.03 -23.16
C TYR A 303 0.86 19.81 -22.09
N ALA A 304 1.96 20.47 -22.43
CA ALA A 304 2.71 21.33 -21.50
C ALA A 304 2.08 22.72 -21.32
N ASP A 305 0.79 22.76 -20.99
CA ASP A 305 -0.08 23.95 -20.93
C ASP A 305 -0.30 24.50 -19.51
N GLY A 306 0.35 23.91 -18.52
CA GLY A 306 0.19 24.24 -17.10
C GLY A 306 -1.03 23.64 -16.42
N ARG A 307 -1.81 22.83 -17.14
CA ARG A 307 -3.05 22.21 -16.64
C ARG A 307 -2.98 20.70 -16.67
N HIS A 308 -2.20 20.12 -17.57
CA HIS A 308 -2.02 18.67 -17.67
C HIS A 308 -0.70 18.22 -17.04
N SER A 309 -0.77 17.10 -16.35
CA SER A 309 0.34 16.34 -15.79
C SER A 309 0.83 15.26 -16.75
N LEU A 310 1.98 14.64 -16.46
CA LEU A 310 2.41 13.47 -17.22
C LEU A 310 1.43 12.30 -17.12
N LEU A 311 0.75 12.15 -15.99
CA LEU A 311 -0.27 11.12 -15.81
C LEU A 311 -1.43 11.34 -16.79
N ASP A 312 -1.88 12.59 -16.97
CA ASP A 312 -2.91 12.93 -17.97
C ASP A 312 -2.47 12.57 -19.40
N VAL A 313 -1.20 12.85 -19.73
CA VAL A 313 -0.64 12.49 -21.04
C VAL A 313 -0.54 10.98 -21.21
N ALA A 314 -0.08 10.28 -20.18
CA ALA A 314 0.09 8.83 -20.17
C ALA A 314 -1.25 8.10 -20.39
N GLU A 315 -2.31 8.53 -19.72
CA GLU A 315 -3.66 7.97 -19.88
C GLU A 315 -4.22 8.21 -21.28
N LYS A 316 -4.03 9.41 -21.84
CA LYS A 316 -4.43 9.71 -23.24
C LYS A 316 -3.69 8.85 -24.25
N MET A 317 -2.42 8.57 -23.99
CA MET A 317 -1.56 7.73 -24.82
C MET A 317 -1.74 6.23 -24.56
N GLN A 318 -2.44 5.85 -23.49
CA GLN A 318 -2.55 4.47 -23.00
C GLN A 318 -1.18 3.80 -22.75
N VAL A 319 -0.22 4.58 -22.23
CA VAL A 319 1.12 4.09 -21.89
C VAL A 319 1.40 4.24 -20.39
N PRO A 320 2.32 3.46 -19.83
CA PRO A 320 2.72 3.68 -18.45
C PRO A 320 3.38 5.04 -18.25
N VAL A 321 3.02 5.75 -17.18
CA VAL A 321 3.48 7.13 -16.93
C VAL A 321 5.00 7.21 -16.81
N TRP A 322 5.65 6.16 -16.29
CA TRP A 322 7.09 6.09 -16.15
C TRP A 322 7.85 6.06 -17.48
N GLU A 323 7.18 5.70 -18.59
CA GLU A 323 7.80 5.79 -19.91
C GLU A 323 7.97 7.24 -20.38
N LEU A 324 7.17 8.16 -19.84
CA LEU A 324 7.21 9.57 -20.20
C LEU A 324 8.23 10.38 -19.40
N PHE A 325 8.75 9.83 -18.30
CA PHE A 325 9.75 10.51 -17.45
C PHE A 325 11.01 10.88 -18.24
N GLN A 326 11.47 9.99 -19.11
CA GLN A 326 12.65 10.25 -19.95
C GLN A 326 12.44 11.45 -20.90
N TYR A 327 11.23 11.61 -21.45
CA TYR A 327 10.92 12.70 -22.37
C TYR A 327 10.81 14.02 -21.62
N ARG A 328 10.15 14.05 -20.46
CA ARG A 328 10.14 15.20 -19.56
C ARG A 328 11.56 15.65 -19.22
N GLN A 329 12.41 14.72 -18.77
CA GLN A 329 13.81 15.02 -18.43
C GLN A 329 14.61 15.51 -19.64
N ALA A 330 14.40 14.95 -20.83
CA ALA A 330 15.06 15.39 -22.05
C ALA A 330 14.66 16.82 -22.42
N LEU A 331 13.37 17.16 -22.35
CA LEU A 331 12.84 18.49 -22.67
C LEU A 331 13.28 19.55 -21.64
N GLN A 332 13.33 19.20 -20.36
CA GLN A 332 13.82 20.08 -19.30
C GLN A 332 15.30 20.42 -19.46
N ARG A 333 16.14 19.42 -19.80
CA ARG A 333 17.58 19.61 -20.02
C ARG A 333 17.90 20.65 -21.09
N VAL A 334 17.04 20.75 -22.11
CA VAL A 334 17.20 21.70 -23.22
C VAL A 334 16.38 22.98 -23.06
N GLY A 335 15.76 23.17 -21.89
CA GLY A 335 15.03 24.39 -21.53
C GLY A 335 13.67 24.55 -22.23
N LEU A 336 13.14 23.49 -22.86
CA LEU A 336 11.83 23.52 -23.52
C LEU A 336 10.66 23.33 -22.55
N LEU A 337 10.93 22.77 -21.38
CA LEU A 337 9.93 22.49 -20.35
C LEU A 337 10.41 22.96 -18.98
N ARG A 338 9.52 23.59 -18.21
CA ARG A 338 9.71 23.90 -16.78
C ARG A 338 8.82 22.98 -15.95
N ALA A 339 9.35 22.47 -14.85
CA ALA A 339 8.51 21.81 -13.84
C ALA A 339 7.87 22.90 -12.96
N SER A 340 6.56 22.82 -12.71
CA SER A 340 6.02 23.43 -11.51
C SER A 340 6.32 22.52 -10.32
N GLU A 341 6.95 23.08 -9.29
CA GLU A 341 7.12 22.39 -8.00
C GLU A 341 5.80 22.33 -7.21
N LEU A 342 4.84 23.20 -7.54
CA LEU A 342 3.53 23.27 -6.90
C LEU A 342 2.51 22.39 -7.64
N PRO A 343 1.70 21.57 -6.93
CA PRO A 343 0.53 20.94 -7.50
C PRO A 343 -0.49 21.99 -7.96
N ILE A 344 -1.38 21.61 -8.88
CA ILE A 344 -2.58 22.40 -9.18
C ILE A 344 -3.39 22.46 -7.87
N GLU A 345 -3.67 23.66 -7.38
CA GLU A 345 -4.74 23.83 -6.39
C GLU A 345 -6.04 23.33 -7.04
N GLN A 346 -6.55 22.19 -6.56
CA GLN A 346 -7.83 21.65 -6.99
C GLN A 346 -8.98 22.53 -6.51
#